data_AF-A0A950Y1U9-F1
#
_entry.id   AF-A0A950Y1U9-F1
#
_cell.length_a   1.000
_cell.length_b   1.000
_cell.length_c   1.000
_cell.angle_alpha   90.00
_cell.angle_beta   90.00
_cell.angle_gamma   90.00
#
_symmetry.space_group_name_H-M   'P 1'
#
loop_
_entity.id
_entity.type
_entity.pdbx_description
1 polymer ?
#
loop_
_entity_poly.entity_id
_entity_poly.type
_entity_poly.pdbx_seq_one_letter_code
_entity_poly.pdbx_strand_id
1 'polypeptide(L)'
;MSLFSPLAYLLAYDPTTNPLNNNEWSFPLLEILHILGFALSIGTIAVVDLRLLGWGMKQSTPSQLLKATAPWSLAGLVVMLTTGPAIFSSDPRMYLFNQGFRFKMFVLLAAIVYNYTTRRWAALSGASGGAATLIGGWVLLAFGVLAWFSDWSFAGGLAMTIAGLLSFLFWLAFRGRKEESWESGAALIGGVSLALWVSVVAGGIFIAFV
;
A
#
# COMPACT_ATOMS: atom_id res chain seq x y z
N MET A 1 1.81 32.78 24.27
CA MET A 1 0.90 32.53 23.15
C MET A 1 0.95 31.04 22.82
N SER A 2 0.03 30.27 23.40
CA SER A 2 -0.13 28.81 23.35
C SER A 2 -0.79 28.36 22.03
N LEU A 3 -0.22 28.82 20.92
CA LEU A 3 -0.72 28.49 19.60
C LEU A 3 -0.20 27.10 19.22
N PHE A 4 -1.14 26.16 19.05
CA PHE A 4 -0.96 24.86 18.37
C PHE A 4 -0.27 23.74 19.17
N SER A 5 -0.97 23.23 20.19
CA SER A 5 -0.84 21.81 20.53
C SER A 5 -1.88 21.04 19.68
N PRO A 6 -1.48 20.25 18.67
CA PRO A 6 -2.41 19.35 17.95
C PRO A 6 -3.15 18.41 18.92
N LEU A 7 -2.51 18.08 20.05
CA LEU A 7 -3.10 17.30 21.13
C LEU A 7 -4.28 18.03 21.79
N ALA A 8 -4.24 19.35 21.94
CA ALA A 8 -5.37 20.10 22.53
C ALA A 8 -6.63 20.05 21.64
N TYR A 9 -6.46 20.10 20.32
CA TYR A 9 -7.57 19.97 19.36
C TYR A 9 -8.15 18.55 19.34
N LEU A 10 -7.29 17.51 19.41
CA LEU A 10 -7.75 16.12 19.52
C LEU A 10 -8.44 15.84 20.87
N LEU A 11 -8.03 16.51 21.95
CA LEU A 11 -8.67 16.40 23.27
C LEU A 11 -10.04 17.10 23.30
N ALA A 12 -10.20 18.21 22.57
CA ALA A 12 -11.47 18.94 22.44
C ALA A 12 -12.42 18.36 21.38
N TYR A 13 -11.99 17.38 20.58
CA TYR A 13 -12.84 16.76 19.55
C TYR A 13 -14.01 15.99 20.19
N ASP A 14 -15.23 16.29 19.74
CA ASP A 14 -16.46 15.62 20.16
C ASP A 14 -17.01 14.76 19.01
N PRO A 15 -16.89 13.42 19.09
CA PRO A 15 -17.41 12.51 18.08
C PRO A 15 -18.90 12.69 17.79
N THR A 16 -19.70 13.12 18.75
CA THR A 16 -21.17 13.25 18.59
C THR A 16 -21.56 14.34 17.59
N THR A 17 -20.66 15.28 17.30
CA THR A 17 -20.91 16.34 16.32
C THR A 17 -20.65 15.90 14.88
N ASN A 18 -20.04 14.73 14.66
CA ASN A 18 -19.70 14.25 13.33
C ASN A 18 -20.95 13.71 12.61
N PRO A 19 -21.24 14.14 11.36
CA PRO A 19 -22.35 13.61 10.58
C PRO A 19 -22.37 12.08 10.43
N LEU A 20 -21.20 11.44 10.43
CA LEU A 20 -21.08 9.97 10.35
C LEU A 20 -21.58 9.26 11.60
N ASN A 21 -21.55 9.93 12.76
CA ASN A 21 -21.97 9.36 14.04
C ASN A 21 -23.44 9.68 14.38
N ASN A 22 -24.07 10.58 13.61
CA ASN A 22 -25.45 11.03 13.83
C ASN A 22 -26.50 10.17 13.12
N ASN A 23 -26.09 9.26 12.25
CA ASN A 23 -26.98 8.38 11.50
C ASN A 23 -26.32 7.00 11.33
N GLU A 24 -27.04 5.95 11.70
CA GLU A 24 -26.61 4.55 11.67
C GLU A 24 -26.14 4.05 10.29
N TRP A 25 -26.58 4.67 9.19
CA TRP A 25 -26.22 4.29 7.82
C TRP A 25 -25.01 5.05 7.28
N SER A 26 -24.69 6.22 7.83
CA SER A 26 -23.69 7.11 7.23
C SER A 26 -22.30 6.51 7.28
N PHE A 27 -21.92 5.93 8.42
CA PHE A 27 -20.64 5.25 8.58
C PHE A 27 -20.54 3.96 7.73
N PRO A 28 -21.49 3.00 7.78
CA PRO A 28 -21.42 1.79 6.96
C PRO A 28 -21.42 2.06 5.44
N LEU A 29 -22.23 3.00 4.96
CA LEU A 29 -22.24 3.35 3.53
C LEU A 29 -20.89 3.91 3.07
N LEU A 30 -20.28 4.76 3.89
CA LEU A 30 -18.96 5.31 3.59
C LEU A 30 -17.88 4.23 3.62
N GLU A 31 -17.98 3.26 4.54
CA GLU A 31 -17.08 2.11 4.61
C GLU A 31 -17.21 1.21 3.37
N ILE A 32 -18.43 0.95 2.90
CA ILE A 32 -18.67 0.22 1.64
C ILE A 32 -18.00 0.94 0.47
N LEU A 33 -18.19 2.26 0.33
CA LEU A 33 -17.54 3.04 -0.72
C LEU A 33 -16.01 2.99 -0.63
N HIS A 34 -15.46 3.02 0.59
CA HIS A 34 -14.02 2.92 0.83
C HIS A 34 -13.46 1.56 0.40
N ILE A 35 -14.13 0.46 0.75
CA ILE A 35 -13.74 -0.91 0.38
C ILE A 35 -13.89 -1.10 -1.13
N LEU A 36 -14.94 -0.57 -1.77
CA LEU A 36 -15.09 -0.59 -3.23
C LEU A 36 -13.96 0.17 -3.93
N GLY A 37 -13.56 1.33 -3.40
CA GLY A 37 -12.40 2.08 -3.89
C GLY A 37 -11.11 1.25 -3.82
N PHE A 38 -10.89 0.56 -2.70
CA PHE A 38 -9.79 -0.39 -2.55
C PHE A 38 -9.87 -1.56 -3.52
N ALA A 39 -11.01 -2.21 -3.66
CA ALA A 39 -11.20 -3.35 -4.55
C ALA A 39 -10.95 -2.95 -6.01
N LEU A 40 -11.44 -1.79 -6.43
CA LEU A 40 -11.20 -1.25 -7.77
C LEU A 40 -9.72 -0.92 -7.99
N SER A 41 -9.09 -0.21 -7.05
CA SER A 41 -7.68 0.17 -7.17
C SER A 41 -6.75 -1.05 -7.14
N ILE A 42 -6.83 -1.86 -6.07
CA ILE A 42 -5.98 -3.03 -5.87
C ILE A 42 -6.25 -4.09 -6.93
N GLY A 43 -7.51 -4.35 -7.30
CA GLY A 43 -7.85 -5.35 -8.30
C GLY A 43 -7.26 -5.01 -9.68
N THR A 44 -7.35 -3.75 -10.08
CA THR A 44 -6.79 -3.28 -11.36
C THR A 44 -5.26 -3.25 -11.36
N ILE A 45 -4.64 -2.97 -10.21
CA ILE A 45 -3.20 -3.08 -9.99
C ILE A 45 -2.74 -4.54 -10.06
N ALA A 46 -3.47 -5.45 -9.41
CA ALA A 46 -3.14 -6.86 -9.35
C ALA A 46 -3.17 -7.52 -10.73
N VAL A 47 -4.07 -7.10 -11.63
CA VAL A 47 -4.09 -7.59 -13.03
C VAL A 47 -2.76 -7.32 -13.74
N VAL A 48 -2.18 -6.13 -13.54
CA VAL A 48 -0.87 -5.76 -14.13
C VAL A 48 0.25 -6.53 -13.45
N ASP A 49 0.21 -6.65 -12.11
CA ASP A 49 1.23 -7.33 -11.32
C ASP A 49 1.29 -8.83 -11.62
N LEU A 50 0.13 -9.49 -11.78
CA LEU A 50 0.05 -10.88 -12.22
C LEU A 50 0.70 -11.05 -13.60
N ARG A 51 0.43 -10.11 -14.52
CA ARG A 51 1.04 -10.17 -15.85
C ARG A 51 2.56 -9.98 -15.79
N LEU A 52 3.07 -9.14 -14.89
CA LEU A 52 4.50 -8.97 -14.63
C LEU A 52 5.12 -10.23 -14.02
N LEU A 53 4.36 -10.98 -13.21
CA LEU A 53 4.73 -12.32 -12.70
C LEU A 53 4.65 -13.43 -13.77
N GLY A 54 4.19 -13.12 -14.98
CA GLY A 54 4.00 -14.10 -16.06
C GLY A 54 2.68 -14.89 -15.96
N TRP A 55 1.76 -14.48 -15.09
CA TRP A 55 0.45 -15.12 -14.87
C TRP A 55 -0.71 -14.24 -15.38
N GLY A 56 -1.76 -14.87 -15.91
CA GLY A 56 -2.94 -14.16 -16.41
C GLY A 56 -2.67 -13.28 -17.65
N MET A 57 -3.72 -13.01 -18.44
CA MET A 57 -3.73 -12.08 -19.58
C MET A 57 -2.47 -12.12 -20.48
N LYS A 58 -1.96 -13.33 -20.77
CA LYS A 58 -0.71 -13.54 -21.53
C LYS A 58 -0.75 -12.98 -22.96
N GLN A 59 -1.96 -12.78 -23.49
CA GLN A 59 -2.21 -12.21 -24.82
C GLN A 59 -1.96 -10.69 -24.90
N SER A 60 -1.85 -10.00 -23.76
CA SER A 60 -1.61 -8.56 -23.70
C SER A 60 -0.26 -8.25 -23.05
N THR A 61 0.37 -7.15 -23.46
CA THR A 61 1.61 -6.69 -22.83
C THR A 61 1.31 -6.01 -21.48
N PRO A 62 2.25 -6.02 -20.52
CA PRO A 62 2.10 -5.27 -19.27
C PRO A 62 1.77 -3.79 -19.48
N SER A 63 2.33 -3.17 -20.52
CA SER A 63 2.09 -1.76 -20.86
C SER A 63 0.67 -1.50 -21.37
N GLN A 64 0.09 -2.42 -22.15
CA GLN A 64 -1.29 -2.34 -22.61
C GLN A 64 -2.27 -2.46 -21.44
N LEU A 65 -2.06 -3.45 -20.57
CA LEU A 65 -2.88 -3.63 -19.37
C LEU A 65 -2.80 -2.42 -18.47
N LEU A 66 -1.58 -1.92 -18.18
CA LEU A 66 -1.40 -0.71 -17.36
C LEU A 66 -2.18 0.48 -17.92
N LYS A 67 -2.13 0.73 -19.23
CA LYS A 67 -2.87 1.86 -19.83
C LYS A 67 -4.38 1.69 -19.71
N ALA A 68 -4.88 0.46 -19.90
CA ALA A 68 -6.31 0.16 -19.79
C ALA A 68 -6.81 0.25 -18.34
N THR A 69 -5.99 -0.16 -17.37
CA THR A 69 -6.38 -0.23 -15.96
C THR A 69 -6.06 1.04 -15.17
N ALA A 70 -5.10 1.86 -15.60
CA ALA A 70 -4.69 3.09 -14.93
C ALA A 70 -5.83 4.05 -14.54
N PRO A 71 -6.82 4.39 -15.41
CA PRO A 71 -7.89 5.31 -15.00
C PRO A 71 -8.74 4.73 -13.88
N TRP A 72 -8.98 3.41 -13.89
CA TRP A 72 -9.72 2.70 -12.85
C TRP A 72 -8.93 2.59 -11.56
N SER A 73 -7.61 2.31 -11.65
CA SER A 73 -6.72 2.33 -10.49
C SER A 73 -6.72 3.69 -9.81
N LEU A 74 -6.66 4.77 -10.60
CA LEU A 74 -6.68 6.13 -10.08
C LEU A 74 -8.04 6.51 -9.52
N ALA A 75 -9.14 6.12 -10.17
CA ALA A 75 -10.49 6.38 -9.66
C ALA A 75 -10.70 5.71 -8.30
N GLY A 76 -10.32 4.43 -8.16
CA GLY A 76 -10.35 3.73 -6.87
C GLY A 76 -9.47 4.40 -5.81
N LEU A 77 -8.27 4.85 -6.21
CA LEU A 77 -7.35 5.60 -5.35
C LEU A 77 -7.96 6.91 -4.83
N VAL A 78 -8.61 7.68 -5.71
CA VAL A 78 -9.27 8.94 -5.33
C VAL A 78 -10.40 8.65 -4.36
N VAL A 79 -11.24 7.64 -4.63
CA VAL A 79 -12.32 7.25 -3.72
C VAL A 79 -11.78 6.88 -2.34
N MET A 80 -10.75 6.02 -2.25
CA MET A 80 -10.20 5.62 -0.95
C MET A 80 -9.53 6.80 -0.21
N LEU A 81 -8.88 7.72 -0.92
CA LEU A 81 -8.19 8.88 -0.33
C LEU A 81 -9.14 9.99 0.12
N THR A 82 -10.38 10.03 -0.39
CA THR A 82 -11.41 10.96 0.10
C THR A 82 -12.26 10.33 1.20
N THR A 83 -12.66 9.07 1.04
CA THR A 83 -13.48 8.35 2.02
C THR A 83 -12.71 7.96 3.29
N GLY A 84 -11.43 7.62 3.18
CA GLY A 84 -10.60 7.21 4.33
C GLY A 84 -10.45 8.31 5.39
N PRO A 85 -10.07 9.56 5.03
CA PRO A 85 -10.05 10.67 5.97
C PRO A 85 -11.43 11.00 6.56
N ALA A 86 -12.51 10.83 5.79
CA ALA A 86 -13.86 11.01 6.29
C ALA A 86 -14.19 9.94 7.36
N ILE A 87 -13.89 8.66 7.12
CA ILE A 87 -14.02 7.60 8.13
C ILE A 87 -13.16 7.90 9.36
N PHE A 88 -11.89 8.27 9.16
CA PHE A 88 -10.98 8.66 10.24
C PHE A 88 -11.54 9.79 11.11
N SER A 89 -12.29 10.71 10.50
CA SER A 89 -12.89 11.82 11.22
C SER A 89 -13.94 11.37 12.24
N SER A 90 -14.54 10.17 12.14
CA SER A 90 -15.58 9.74 13.09
C SER A 90 -15.06 9.65 14.52
N ASP A 91 -13.87 9.07 14.71
CA ASP A 91 -13.13 9.04 15.98
C ASP A 91 -11.61 9.09 15.73
N PRO A 92 -11.05 10.30 15.53
CA PRO A 92 -9.62 10.48 15.26
C PRO A 92 -8.73 9.96 16.40
N ARG A 93 -9.22 9.97 17.64
CA ARG A 93 -8.45 9.51 18.80
C ARG A 93 -8.30 8.01 18.74
N MET A 94 -9.39 7.27 18.56
CA MET A 94 -9.38 5.82 18.41
C MET A 94 -8.40 5.41 17.31
N TYR A 95 -8.49 6.02 16.11
CA TYR A 95 -7.61 5.67 15.00
C TYR A 95 -6.16 6.09 15.22
N LEU A 96 -5.89 7.30 15.74
CA LEU A 96 -4.51 7.75 15.96
C LEU A 96 -3.80 6.94 17.03
N PHE A 97 -4.48 6.45 18.06
CA PHE A 97 -3.86 5.61 19.09
C PHE A 97 -3.83 4.12 18.71
N ASN A 98 -4.60 3.71 17.69
CA ASN A 98 -4.53 2.36 17.15
C ASN A 98 -3.23 2.16 16.34
N GLN A 99 -2.42 1.20 16.77
CA GLN A 99 -1.14 0.86 16.11
C GLN A 99 -1.34 0.33 14.68
N GLY A 100 -2.37 -0.48 14.45
CA GLY A 100 -2.71 -1.04 13.14
C GLY A 100 -3.07 0.06 12.12
N PHE A 101 -3.76 1.11 12.55
CA PHE A 101 -4.04 2.27 11.69
C PHE A 101 -2.75 3.00 11.29
N ARG A 102 -1.84 3.27 12.23
CA ARG A 102 -0.54 3.89 11.92
C ARG A 102 0.24 3.05 10.90
N PHE A 103 0.30 1.74 11.11
CA PHE A 103 0.94 0.80 10.17
C PHE A 103 0.34 0.90 8.78
N LYS A 104 -0.99 0.80 8.69
CA LYS A 104 -1.71 0.89 7.43
C LYS A 104 -1.36 2.17 6.68
N MET A 105 -1.27 3.31 7.36
CA MET A 105 -0.95 4.59 6.74
C MET A 105 0.48 4.64 6.17
N PHE A 106 1.47 4.10 6.89
CA PHE A 106 2.84 4.03 6.38
C PHE A 106 2.96 3.10 5.17
N VAL A 107 2.38 1.90 5.26
CA VAL A 107 2.41 0.93 4.16
C VAL A 107 1.61 1.44 2.96
N LEU A 108 0.50 2.14 3.18
CA LEU A 108 -0.29 2.76 2.12
C LEU A 108 0.55 3.79 1.34
N LEU A 109 1.27 4.66 2.05
CA LEU A 109 2.15 5.63 1.41
C LEU A 109 3.23 4.94 0.58
N ALA A 110 3.88 3.91 1.14
CA ALA A 110 4.89 3.12 0.44
C ALA A 110 4.30 2.43 -0.81
N ALA A 111 3.11 1.83 -0.69
CA ALA A 111 2.41 1.18 -1.79
C ALA A 111 2.09 2.17 -2.92
N ILE A 112 1.57 3.35 -2.60
CA ILE A 112 1.26 4.39 -3.58
C ILE A 112 2.54 4.83 -4.30
N VAL A 113 3.58 5.19 -3.56
CA VAL A 113 4.85 5.65 -4.15
C VAL A 113 5.42 4.56 -5.05
N TYR A 114 5.51 3.32 -4.57
CA TYR A 114 6.05 2.19 -5.33
C TYR A 114 5.24 1.90 -6.60
N ASN A 115 3.91 1.93 -6.50
CA ASN A 115 2.99 1.63 -7.59
C ASN A 115 3.03 2.64 -8.74
N TYR A 116 3.12 3.93 -8.40
CA TYR A 116 3.10 5.03 -9.38
C TYR A 116 4.49 5.41 -9.90
N THR A 117 5.57 4.98 -9.24
CA THR A 117 6.96 5.18 -9.70
C THR A 117 7.55 3.89 -10.27
N THR A 118 8.05 2.99 -9.42
CA THR A 118 8.80 1.78 -9.79
C THR A 118 8.00 0.83 -10.65
N ARG A 119 6.78 0.46 -10.23
CA ARG A 119 5.94 -0.47 -10.99
C ARG A 119 5.50 0.12 -12.33
N ARG A 120 5.07 1.39 -12.33
CA ARG A 120 4.68 2.10 -13.55
C ARG A 120 5.84 2.18 -14.53
N TRP A 121 7.04 2.50 -14.06
CA TRP A 121 8.25 2.52 -14.87
C TRP A 121 8.55 1.13 -15.44
N ALA A 122 8.50 0.07 -14.64
CA ALA A 122 8.76 -1.30 -15.10
C ALA A 122 7.77 -1.75 -16.17
N ALA A 123 6.48 -1.50 -15.96
CA ALA A 123 5.44 -1.87 -16.93
C ALA A 123 5.53 -1.08 -18.25
N LEU A 124 6.13 0.12 -18.25
CA LEU A 124 6.30 0.94 -19.46
C LEU A 124 7.64 0.73 -20.17
N SER A 125 8.73 0.47 -19.43
CA SER A 125 10.09 0.59 -19.96
C SER A 125 10.64 -0.70 -20.56
N GLY A 126 10.08 -1.87 -20.26
CA GLY A 126 10.62 -3.13 -20.78
C GLY A 126 12.05 -3.46 -20.31
N ALA A 127 12.65 -2.66 -19.42
CA ALA A 127 14.08 -2.65 -19.10
C ALA A 127 14.37 -3.23 -17.70
N SER A 128 15.32 -4.18 -17.64
CA SER A 128 15.75 -4.92 -16.45
C SER A 128 16.05 -4.00 -15.25
N GLY A 129 15.16 -4.01 -14.27
CA GLY A 129 15.08 -3.06 -13.16
C GLY A 129 16.17 -3.17 -12.08
N GLY A 130 17.45 -3.20 -12.43
CA GLY A 130 18.54 -3.33 -11.45
C GLY A 130 18.61 -2.18 -10.44
N ALA A 131 18.57 -0.92 -10.89
CA ALA A 131 18.65 0.25 -10.02
C ALA A 131 17.33 0.53 -9.27
N ALA A 132 16.18 0.26 -9.90
CA ALA A 132 14.86 0.49 -9.31
C ALA A 132 14.53 -0.55 -8.22
N THR A 133 14.99 -1.80 -8.38
CA THR A 133 14.90 -2.85 -7.36
C THR A 133 15.78 -2.55 -6.15
N LEU A 134 16.96 -1.96 -6.37
CA LEU A 134 17.84 -1.50 -5.30
C LEU A 134 17.19 -0.38 -4.49
N ILE A 135 16.71 0.68 -5.12
CA ILE A 135 16.12 1.82 -4.42
C ILE A 135 14.84 1.41 -3.68
N GLY A 136 13.96 0.63 -4.32
CA GLY A 136 12.76 0.08 -3.67
C GLY A 136 13.09 -0.90 -2.53
N GLY A 137 14.08 -1.78 -2.73
CA GLY A 137 14.53 -2.74 -1.72
C GLY A 137 15.16 -2.07 -0.50
N TRP A 138 15.98 -1.02 -0.68
CA TRP A 138 16.58 -0.26 0.41
C TRP A 138 15.55 0.58 1.18
N VAL A 139 14.55 1.14 0.51
CA VAL A 139 13.43 1.84 1.17
C VAL A 139 12.61 0.86 2.02
N LEU A 140 12.29 -0.32 1.49
CA LEU A 140 11.54 -1.35 2.22
C LEU A 140 12.33 -1.99 3.36
N LEU A 141 13.64 -2.22 3.19
CA LEU A 141 14.54 -2.70 4.24
C LEU A 141 14.73 -1.68 5.36
N ALA A 142 15.01 -0.42 5.01
CA ALA A 142 15.17 0.64 6.00
C ALA A 142 13.87 0.84 6.81
N PHE A 143 12.72 0.74 6.15
CA PHE A 143 11.42 0.83 6.84
C PHE A 143 11.10 -0.40 7.69
N GLY A 144 11.41 -1.60 7.19
CA GLY A 144 11.27 -2.84 7.96
C GLY A 144 12.10 -2.78 9.24
N VAL A 145 13.36 -2.35 9.17
CA VAL A 145 14.25 -2.21 10.34
C VAL A 145 13.74 -1.13 11.32
N LEU A 146 13.19 -0.02 10.83
CA LEU A 146 12.60 1.01 11.71
C LEU A 146 11.33 0.53 12.42
N ALA A 147 10.56 -0.36 11.79
CA ALA A 147 9.35 -0.95 12.39
C ALA A 147 9.66 -1.91 13.57
N TRP A 148 10.87 -2.47 13.66
CA TRP A 148 11.27 -3.38 14.76
C TRP A 148 11.46 -2.67 16.10
N PHE A 149 11.73 -1.36 16.10
CA PHE A 149 12.05 -0.61 17.32
C PHE A 149 10.84 0.02 18.02
N SER A 150 9.60 -0.26 17.59
CA SER A 150 8.42 0.46 18.07
C SER A 150 7.30 -0.38 18.72
N ASP A 151 7.58 -1.62 19.12
CA ASP A 151 6.64 -2.56 19.80
C ASP A 151 5.44 -3.02 18.95
N TRP A 152 5.65 -3.30 17.67
CA TRP A 152 4.56 -3.63 16.74
C TRP A 152 4.38 -5.15 16.63
N SER A 153 3.13 -5.60 16.66
CA SER A 153 2.73 -7.01 16.63
C SER A 153 3.60 -7.83 15.64
N PHE A 154 4.29 -8.83 16.20
CA PHE A 154 5.27 -9.73 15.57
C PHE A 154 4.93 -10.15 14.13
N ALA A 155 3.65 -10.37 13.80
CA ALA A 155 3.21 -10.80 12.47
C ALA A 155 3.38 -9.75 11.35
N GLY A 156 3.15 -8.46 11.63
CA GLY A 156 3.25 -7.39 10.62
C GLY A 156 4.69 -7.03 10.29
N GLY A 157 5.55 -6.96 11.32
CA GLY A 157 6.99 -6.78 11.16
C GLY A 157 7.63 -7.97 10.44
N LEU A 158 7.23 -9.20 10.78
CA LEU A 158 7.73 -10.42 10.13
C LEU A 158 7.42 -10.45 8.64
N ALA A 159 6.20 -10.10 8.22
CA ALA A 159 5.82 -10.07 6.80
C ALA A 159 6.66 -9.06 5.99
N MET A 160 6.87 -7.85 6.51
CA MET A 160 7.69 -6.83 5.85
C MET A 160 9.18 -7.19 5.83
N THR A 161 9.67 -7.82 6.90
CA THR A 161 11.07 -8.25 6.98
C THR A 161 11.34 -9.43 6.05
N ILE A 162 10.40 -10.37 5.93
CA ILE A 162 10.45 -11.44 4.93
C ILE A 162 10.42 -10.85 3.52
N ALA A 163 9.54 -9.90 3.22
CA ALA A 163 9.49 -9.26 1.90
C ALA A 163 10.80 -8.50 1.57
N GLY A 164 11.37 -7.78 2.54
CA GLY A 164 12.65 -7.09 2.40
C GLY A 164 13.84 -8.04 2.26
N LEU A 165 13.91 -9.11 3.07
CA LEU A 165 14.95 -10.15 3.00
C LEU A 165 14.88 -10.93 1.69
N LEU A 166 13.69 -11.31 1.24
CA LEU A 166 13.50 -11.98 -0.05
C LEU A 166 13.99 -11.09 -1.20
N SER A 167 13.69 -9.79 -1.16
CA SER A 167 14.17 -8.81 -2.14
C SER A 167 15.71 -8.66 -2.12
N PHE A 168 16.33 -8.73 -0.93
CA PHE A 168 17.78 -8.57 -0.74
C PHE A 168 18.60 -9.81 -1.07
N LEU A 169 18.17 -10.99 -0.60
CA LEU A 169 18.80 -12.28 -0.92
C LEU A 169 18.73 -12.55 -2.42
N PHE A 170 17.64 -12.14 -3.07
CA PHE A 170 17.51 -12.16 -4.52
C PHE A 170 18.53 -11.24 -5.21
N TRP A 171 18.70 -10.00 -4.73
CA TRP A 171 19.75 -9.11 -5.26
C TRP A 171 21.14 -9.71 -5.11
N LEU A 172 21.49 -10.28 -3.95
CA LEU A 172 22.78 -10.94 -3.74
C LEU A 172 22.98 -12.15 -4.66
N ALA A 173 21.95 -12.97 -4.86
CA ALA A 173 22.00 -14.15 -5.73
C ALA A 173 22.13 -13.83 -7.24
N PHE A 174 21.89 -12.58 -7.63
CA PHE A 174 21.95 -12.13 -9.03
C PHE A 174 22.94 -10.98 -9.26
N ARG A 175 23.63 -10.52 -8.20
CA ARG A 175 24.72 -9.54 -8.27
C ARG A 175 25.87 -10.13 -9.07
N GLY A 176 25.90 -9.81 -10.37
CA GLY A 176 26.97 -10.21 -11.29
C GLY A 176 26.52 -11.08 -12.47
N ARG A 177 25.23 -11.45 -12.59
CA ARG A 177 24.73 -12.15 -13.78
C ARG A 177 24.33 -11.13 -14.86
N LYS A 178 25.08 -11.10 -15.96
CA LYS A 178 24.81 -10.28 -17.16
C LYS A 178 23.40 -10.59 -17.68
N GLU A 179 22.54 -9.57 -17.72
CA GLU A 179 21.40 -9.31 -18.63
C GLU A 179 20.43 -10.41 -19.09
N GLU A 180 20.54 -11.67 -18.67
CA GLU A 180 19.65 -12.75 -19.11
C GLU A 180 18.41 -12.89 -18.20
N SER A 181 17.26 -12.52 -18.77
CA SER A 181 15.87 -12.68 -18.32
C SER A 181 15.24 -11.48 -17.61
N TRP A 182 14.84 -10.50 -18.42
CA TRP A 182 13.79 -9.49 -18.15
C TRP A 182 12.60 -10.02 -17.33
N GLU A 183 12.22 -11.29 -17.54
CA GLU A 183 11.12 -11.98 -16.85
C GLU A 183 11.31 -12.03 -15.32
N SER A 184 12.53 -12.25 -14.84
CA SER A 184 12.82 -12.38 -13.41
C SER A 184 12.71 -11.05 -12.65
N GLY A 185 13.10 -9.95 -13.29
CA GLY A 185 13.02 -8.61 -12.69
C GLY A 185 11.59 -8.04 -12.66
N ALA A 186 10.83 -8.26 -13.74
CA ALA A 186 9.42 -7.86 -13.81
C ALA A 186 8.59 -8.61 -12.75
N ALA A 187 8.82 -9.92 -12.60
CA ALA A 187 8.12 -10.76 -11.63
C ALA A 187 8.34 -10.27 -10.19
N LEU A 188 9.58 -9.94 -9.81
CA LEU A 188 9.87 -9.39 -8.49
C LEU A 188 9.12 -8.08 -8.24
N ILE A 189 9.11 -7.17 -9.22
CA ILE A 189 8.46 -5.86 -9.08
C ILE A 189 6.95 -6.03 -8.86
N GLY A 190 6.31 -6.92 -9.62
CA GLY A 190 4.89 -7.27 -9.43
C GLY A 190 4.64 -7.93 -8.08
N GLY A 191 5.50 -8.86 -7.66
CA GLY A 191 5.40 -9.53 -6.35
C GLY A 191 5.49 -8.57 -5.17
N VAL A 192 6.45 -7.64 -5.19
CA VAL A 192 6.59 -6.60 -4.15
C VAL A 192 5.39 -5.66 -4.13
N SER A 193 4.87 -5.27 -5.30
CA SER A 193 3.64 -4.46 -5.41
C SER A 193 2.47 -5.15 -4.73
N LEU A 194 2.22 -6.43 -5.04
CA LEU A 194 1.15 -7.22 -4.43
C LEU A 194 1.33 -7.34 -2.92
N ALA A 195 2.54 -7.63 -2.45
CA ALA A 195 2.82 -7.73 -1.01
C ALA A 195 2.51 -6.43 -0.26
N LEU A 196 2.85 -5.28 -0.85
CA LEU A 196 2.52 -3.97 -0.28
C LEU A 196 1.00 -3.77 -0.18
N TRP A 197 0.25 -4.01 -1.26
CA TRP A 197 -1.21 -3.83 -1.25
C TRP A 197 -1.93 -4.83 -0.33
N VAL A 198 -1.49 -6.08 -0.27
CA VAL A 198 -2.00 -7.07 0.69
C VAL A 198 -1.74 -6.62 2.12
N SER A 199 -0.56 -6.05 2.41
CA SER A 199 -0.22 -5.52 3.73
C SER A 199 -1.10 -4.32 4.13
N VAL A 200 -1.46 -3.45 3.18
CA VAL A 200 -2.43 -2.34 3.42
C VAL A 200 -3.80 -2.90 3.85
N VAL A 201 -4.29 -3.93 3.15
CA VAL A 201 -5.60 -4.54 3.44
C VAL A 201 -5.56 -5.26 4.78
N ALA A 202 -4.52 -6.06 5.03
CA ALA A 202 -4.33 -6.77 6.30
C ALA A 202 -4.24 -5.79 7.48
N GLY A 203 -3.56 -4.65 7.32
CA GLY A 203 -3.52 -3.59 8.32
C GLY A 203 -4.90 -3.04 8.69
N GLY A 204 -5.86 -3.07 7.75
CA GLY A 204 -7.25 -2.68 7.99
C GLY A 204 -8.02 -3.64 8.90
N ILE A 205 -7.74 -4.94 8.79
CA ILE A 205 -8.39 -5.98 9.61
C ILE A 205 -8.12 -5.76 11.10
N PHE A 206 -6.89 -5.35 11.46
CA PHE A 206 -6.52 -5.08 12.85
C PHE A 206 -7.17 -3.84 13.46
N ILE A 207 -7.81 -2.99 12.65
CA ILE A 207 -8.54 -1.81 13.14
C ILE A 207 -9.97 -2.19 13.56
N ALA A 208 -10.56 -3.21 12.91
CA ALA A 208 -11.95 -3.61 13.14
C ALA A 208 -12.16 -4.51 14.37
N PHE A 209 -11.10 -5.03 14.99
CA PHE A 209 -11.15 -5.99 16.10
C PHE A 209 -10.56 -5.45 17.42
N VAL A 210 -10.35 -4.14 17.54
CA VAL A 210 -9.87 -3.45 18.75
C VAL A 210 -10.88 -2.41 19.17
#